data_AF-A0A221UT58-F1
#
_entry.id   AF-A0A221UT58-F1
#
_cell.length_a   1.000
_cell.length_b   1.000
_cell.length_c   1.000
_cell.angle_alpha   90.00
_cell.angle_beta   90.00
_cell.angle_gamma   90.00
#
_symmetry.space_group_name_H-M   'P 1'
#
loop_
_entity.id
_entity.type
_entity.pdbx_description
1 polymer ?
#
loop_
_entity_poly.entity_id
_entity_poly.type
_entity_poly.pdbx_seq_one_letter_code
_entity_poly.pdbx_strand_id
1 'polypeptide(L)' 'MVHQMESLAKSQTGFLGFESARGQMGISVSYWDSLGAIAIWKMQADHLFAQKKGREEWYKWYKVRICLVEREYEFGNG' A
#
# COMPACT_ATOMS: atom_id res chain seq x y z
N MET A 1 3.59 3.99 -10.47
CA MET A 1 3.19 2.82 -9.66
C MET A 1 2.28 3.21 -8.52
N VAL A 2 2.77 4.06 -7.62
CA VAL A 2 2.07 4.49 -6.41
C VAL A 2 0.64 4.95 -6.72
N HIS A 3 0.44 5.85 -7.69
CA HIS A 3 -0.91 6.30 -8.08
C HIS A 3 -1.85 5.16 -8.53
N GLN A 4 -1.37 4.16 -9.27
CA GLN A 4 -2.20 3.01 -9.65
C GLN A 4 -2.53 2.11 -8.45
N MET A 5 -1.57 1.90 -7.55
CA MET A 5 -1.80 1.11 -6.34
C MET A 5 -2.74 1.84 -5.38
N GLU A 6 -2.58 3.16 -5.24
CA GLU A 6 -3.45 4.02 -4.47
C GLU A 6 -4.89 4.00 -5.02
N SER A 7 -5.07 4.19 -6.32
CA SER A 7 -6.39 4.11 -6.95
C SER A 7 -7.05 2.75 -6.78
N LEU A 8 -6.28 1.65 -6.87
CA LEU A 8 -6.83 0.31 -6.67
C LEU A 8 -7.14 0.03 -5.20
N ALA A 9 -6.27 0.46 -4.28
CA ALA A 9 -6.51 0.31 -2.84
C ALA A 9 -7.79 1.05 -2.43
N LYS A 10 -7.98 2.28 -2.94
CA LYS A 10 -9.18 3.10 -2.70
C LYS A 10 -10.50 2.44 -3.11
N SER A 11 -10.47 1.48 -4.03
CA SER A 11 -11.68 0.77 -4.46
C SER A 11 -11.96 -0.53 -3.70
N GLN A 12 -11.07 -0.94 -2.79
CA GLN A 12 -11.24 -2.17 -2.03
C GLN A 12 -12.08 -1.94 -0.78
N THR A 13 -12.91 -2.94 -0.46
CA THR A 13 -13.62 -2.98 0.82
C THR A 13 -12.64 -2.98 1.99
N GLY A 14 -12.93 -2.17 3.00
CA GLY A 14 -12.13 -2.05 4.21
C GLY A 14 -10.92 -1.12 4.09
N PHE A 15 -10.74 -0.43 2.96
CA PHE A 15 -9.73 0.62 2.81
C PHE A 15 -10.10 1.86 3.63
N LEU A 16 -9.12 2.39 4.39
CA LEU A 16 -9.32 3.56 5.26
C LEU A 16 -8.51 4.78 4.80
N GLY A 17 -7.36 4.58 4.18
CA GLY A 17 -6.49 5.67 3.79
C GLY A 17 -5.20 5.20 3.12
N PHE A 18 -4.51 6.13 2.48
CA PHE A 18 -3.23 5.87 1.83
C PHE A 18 -2.32 7.08 1.94
N GLU A 19 -1.09 6.82 2.36
CA GLU A 19 -0.02 7.81 2.41
C GLU A 19 1.13 7.33 1.54
N SER A 20 1.81 8.29 0.90
CA SER A 20 3.06 8.00 0.23
C SER A 20 4.07 9.11 0.40
N ALA A 21 5.31 8.72 0.65
CA ALA A 21 6.45 9.61 0.71
C ALA A 21 7.48 9.15 -0.31
N ARG A 22 8.06 10.11 -1.04
CA ARG A 22 9.15 9.87 -1.99
C ARG A 22 10.38 10.67 -1.57
N GLY A 23 11.48 9.96 -1.38
CA GLY A 23 12.82 10.51 -1.16
C GLY A 23 13.87 9.54 -1.70
N GLN A 24 14.98 9.36 -0.98
CA GLN A 24 15.98 8.32 -1.33
C GLN A 24 15.39 6.90 -1.25
N MET A 25 14.39 6.70 -0.39
CA MET A 25 13.56 5.50 -0.33
C MET A 25 12.10 5.90 -0.47
N GLY A 26 11.34 5.15 -1.27
CA GLY A 26 9.89 5.32 -1.39
C GLY A 26 9.17 4.48 -0.33
N ILE A 27 8.23 5.10 0.38
CA ILE A 27 7.34 4.40 1.32
C ILE A 27 5.90 4.65 0.89
N SER A 28 5.08 3.60 0.96
CA SER A 28 3.64 3.67 0.79
C SER A 28 2.99 2.93 1.94
N VAL A 29 2.07 3.60 2.63
CA VAL A 29 1.31 3.04 3.74
C VAL A 29 -0.16 3.07 3.32
N SER A 30 -0.84 1.95 3.53
CA SER A 30 -2.27 1.82 3.28
C SER A 30 -2.92 1.33 4.56
N TYR A 31 -3.98 2.01 4.99
CA TYR A 31 -4.72 1.71 6.21
C TYR A 31 -5.97 0.90 5.89
N TRP A 32 -6.27 -0.07 6.76
CA TRP A 32 -7.32 -1.07 6.52
C TRP A 32 -8.04 -1.41 7.83
N ASP A 33 -9.33 -1.73 7.74
CA ASP A 33 -10.18 -2.05 8.89
C ASP A 33 -9.91 -3.42 9.52
N SER A 34 -9.30 -4.34 8.76
CA SER A 34 -9.18 -5.74 9.13
C SER A 34 -8.03 -6.44 8.40
N LEU A 35 -7.50 -7.48 9.04
CA LEU A 35 -6.51 -8.37 8.41
C LEU A 35 -7.06 -9.08 7.16
N GLY A 36 -8.38 -9.32 7.11
CA GLY A 36 -9.04 -9.91 5.94
C GLY A 36 -8.98 -9.00 4.72
N ALA A 37 -9.31 -7.71 4.88
CA ALA A 37 -9.19 -6.72 3.82
C ALA A 37 -7.74 -6.57 3.33
N ILE A 38 -6.78 -6.56 4.27
CA ILE A 38 -5.34 -6.54 3.95
C ILE A 38 -4.91 -7.75 3.11
N ALA A 39 -5.39 -8.95 3.45
CA ALA A 39 -5.04 -10.17 2.72
C ALA A 39 -5.56 -10.15 1.27
N ILE A 40 -6.80 -9.68 1.07
CA ILE A 40 -7.40 -9.52 -0.26
C ILE A 40 -6.62 -8.49 -1.07
N TRP A 41 -6.33 -7.33 -0.48
CA TRP A 41 -5.53 -6.29 -1.11
C TRP A 41 -4.14 -6.80 -1.51
N LYS A 42 -3.45 -7.52 -0.61
CA LYS A 42 -2.11 -8.05 -0.87
C LYS A 42 -2.10 -8.95 -2.10
N MET A 43 -3.11 -9.82 -2.27
CA MET A 43 -3.20 -10.67 -3.46
C MET A 43 -3.30 -9.84 -4.74
N GLN A 44 -4.16 -8.81 -4.76
CA GLN A 44 -4.28 -7.93 -5.91
C GLN A 44 -3.00 -7.15 -6.20
N ALA A 45 -2.34 -6.63 -5.16
CA ALA A 45 -1.06 -5.96 -5.27
C ALA A 45 0.00 -6.91 -5.87
N ASP A 46 0.09 -8.14 -5.35
CA ASP A 46 0.98 -9.18 -5.88
C ASP A 46 0.68 -9.52 -7.35
N HIS A 47 -0.59 -9.60 -7.73
CA HIS A 47 -1.00 -9.79 -9.12
C HIS A 47 -0.59 -8.61 -10.00
N LEU A 48 -0.81 -7.36 -9.56
CA LEU A 48 -0.32 -6.18 -10.27
C LEU A 48 1.20 -6.17 -10.42
N PHE A 49 1.92 -6.57 -9.37
CA PHE A 49 3.37 -6.70 -9.38
C PHE A 49 3.81 -7.78 -10.38
N ALA A 50 3.14 -8.94 -10.40
CA ALA A 50 3.42 -10.03 -11.33
C ALA A 50 3.14 -9.64 -12.79
N GLN A 51 2.05 -8.92 -13.06
CA GLN A 51 1.74 -8.39 -14.40
C GLN A 51 2.79 -7.39 -14.88
N LYS A 52 3.27 -6.51 -13.98
CA LYS A 52 4.34 -5.56 -14.30
C LYS A 52 5.71 -6.22 -14.42
N LYS A 53 5.94 -7.34 -13.73
CA LYS A 53 7.15 -8.18 -13.80
C LYS A 53 7.42 -8.81 -15.17
N GLY A 54 6.47 -8.76 -16.10
CA GLY A 54 6.75 -9.08 -17.51
C GLY A 54 7.82 -8.17 -18.14
N ARG A 55 8.23 -7.07 -17.48
CA ARG A 55 9.37 -6.24 -17.85
C ARG A 55 10.21 -5.96 -16.60
N GLU A 56 11.17 -6.84 -16.34
CA GLU A 56 12.53 -6.56 -15.85
C GLU A 56 12.71 -5.41 -14.82
N GLU A 57 13.28 -5.74 -13.64
CA GLU A 57 13.99 -4.84 -12.70
C GLU A 57 13.28 -4.13 -11.53
N TRP A 58 11.95 -3.96 -11.50
CA TRP A 58 11.43 -2.73 -10.86
C TRP A 58 11.69 -2.46 -9.37
N TYR A 59 11.96 -3.46 -8.54
CA TYR A 59 12.57 -3.23 -7.24
C TYR A 59 13.52 -4.37 -6.95
N LYS A 60 14.84 -4.13 -7.07
CA LYS A 60 15.89 -5.08 -6.64
C LYS A 60 15.61 -5.67 -5.25
N TRP A 61 14.85 -4.95 -4.42
CA TRP A 61 14.36 -5.40 -3.13
C TRP A 61 13.16 -4.55 -2.67
N TYR A 62 12.17 -5.16 -2.02
CA TYR A 62 11.10 -4.45 -1.30
C TYR A 62 10.77 -5.20 0.01
N LYS A 63 10.13 -4.51 0.95
CA LYS A 63 9.66 -5.08 2.22
C LYS A 63 8.25 -4.59 2.52
N VAL A 64 7.36 -5.53 2.82
CA VAL A 64 6.00 -5.24 3.29
C VAL A 64 5.91 -5.62 4.77
N ARG A 65 5.24 -4.77 5.56
CA ARG A 65 4.93 -5.03 6.96
C ARG A 65 3.45 -4.77 7.17
N ILE A 66 2.81 -5.62 7.97
CA ILE A 66 1.45 -5.41 8.46
C ILE A 66 1.58 -5.00 9.92
N CYS A 67 1.05 -3.83 10.26
CA CYS A 67 1.13 -3.25 11.60
C CYS A 67 -0.29 -2.94 12.09
N LEU A 68 -0.51 -3.09 13.40
CA LEU A 68 -1.71 -2.59 14.06
C LEU A 68 -1.46 -1.15 14.51
N VAL A 69 -2.33 -0.22 14.11
CA VAL A 69 -2.33 1.14 14.62
C VAL A 69 -3.12 1.13 15.92
N GLU A 70 -2.39 1.21 17.04
CA GLU A 70 -3.00 1.28 18.38
C GLU A 70 -3.55 2.67 18.68
N ARG A 71 -2.88 3.71 18.17
CA ARG A 71 -3.20 5.14 18.37
C ARG A 71 -2.69 5.95 17.19
N GLU A 72 -3.44 6.98 16.82
CA GLU A 72 -3.06 7.98 15.83
C GLU A 72 -3.34 9.37 16.40
N TYR A 73 -2.43 10.30 16.16
CA TYR A 73 -2.55 11.69 16.56
C TYR A 73 -2.11 12.56 15.40
N GLU A 74 -2.85 13.62 15.13
CA GLU A 74 -2.52 14.60 14.10
C GLU A 74 -2.48 15.99 14.73
N PHE A 75 -1.54 16.83 14.26
CA PHE A 75 -1.42 18.22 14.67
C PHE A 75 -1.37 19.12 13.43
N GLY A 76 -2.37 19.99 13.30
CA GLY A 76 -2.60 20.80 12.11
C GLY A 76 -3.93 20.46 11.43
N ASN A 77 -4.19 21.06 10.28
CA ASN A 77 -5.25 20.59 9.38
C ASN A 77 -4.60 19.62 8.40
N GLY A 78 -5.00 18.35 8.43
CA GLY A 78 -4.56 17.31 7.49
C GLY A 78 -4.74 17.68 6.02
#